data_AF-A0A7Z9IPS4-F1
#
_entry.id   AF-A0A7Z9IPS4-F1
#
_cell.length_a   1.000
_cell.length_b   1.000
_cell.length_c   1.000
_cell.angle_alpha   90.00
_cell.angle_beta   90.00
_cell.angle_gamma   90.00
#
_symmetry.space_group_name_H-M   'P 1'
#
loop_
_entity.id
_entity.type
_entity.pdbx_description
1 polymer ?
#
loop_
_entity_poly.entity_id
_entity_poly.type
_entity_poly.pdbx_seq_one_letter_code
_entity_poly.pdbx_strand_id
1 'polypeptide(L)'
;MLEVEQVPKSTWLDESELYKCVHCGFCLQACPTYLATGLETESPRGRIALMKAVNEGRLEISNQVMRHWDLCVQCRACEDVCPSGVPYGNL
;
A
#
# COMPACT_ATOMS: atom_id res chain seq x y z
N MET A 1 -16.12 16.04 18.85
CA MET A 1 -16.69 15.24 17.76
C MET A 1 -16.37 16.02 16.50
N LEU A 2 -15.12 15.90 16.03
CA LEU A 2 -14.67 16.62 14.84
C LEU A 2 -15.11 15.80 13.62
N GLU A 3 -15.83 16.49 12.74
CA GLU A 3 -16.42 15.95 11.54
C GLU A 3 -15.31 15.42 10.64
N VAL A 4 -15.46 14.17 10.19
CA VAL A 4 -14.63 13.52 9.19
C VAL A 4 -14.81 14.30 7.89
N GLU A 5 -13.95 15.30 7.70
CA GLU A 5 -13.87 16.05 6.44
C GLU A 5 -13.48 15.03 5.37
N GLN A 6 -14.46 14.69 4.53
CA GLN A 6 -14.36 13.69 3.48
C GLN A 6 -13.14 13.98 2.62
N VAL A 7 -12.06 13.20 2.79
CA VAL A 7 -10.91 13.23 1.90
C VAL A 7 -11.48 12.96 0.50
N PRO A 8 -11.46 13.95 -0.42
CA PRO A 8 -12.02 13.75 -1.75
C PRO A 8 -11.27 12.58 -2.39
N LYS A 9 -12.00 11.54 -2.84
CA LYS A 9 -11.43 10.39 -3.57
C LYS A 9 -10.43 10.94 -4.59
N SER A 10 -9.15 10.84 -4.28
CA SER A 10 -8.13 11.65 -4.94
C SER A 10 -8.06 11.26 -6.41
N THR A 11 -8.14 12.25 -7.29
CA THR A 11 -8.01 12.16 -8.76
C THR A 11 -6.68 11.60 -9.26
N TRP A 12 -5.82 11.10 -8.37
CA TRP A 12 -4.45 10.64 -8.63
C TRP A 12 -4.26 9.13 -8.42
N LEU A 13 -5.23 8.45 -7.80
CA LEU A 13 -5.20 7.01 -7.55
C LEU A 13 -6.24 6.33 -8.43
N ASP A 14 -5.80 5.46 -9.35
CA ASP A 14 -6.73 4.58 -10.05
C ASP A 14 -7.17 3.48 -9.08
N GLU A 15 -8.41 3.58 -8.61
CA GLU A 15 -9.00 2.64 -7.67
C GLU A 15 -8.91 1.19 -8.21
N SER A 16 -9.04 0.99 -9.53
CA SER A 16 -8.96 -0.35 -10.12
C SER A 16 -7.56 -0.97 -10.00
N GLU A 17 -6.51 -0.17 -10.07
CA GLU A 17 -5.12 -0.61 -9.92
C GLU A 17 -4.82 -1.01 -8.47
N LEU A 18 -5.33 -0.26 -7.49
CA LEU A 18 -5.23 -0.61 -6.07
C LEU A 18 -5.84 -1.99 -5.79
N TYR A 19 -6.97 -2.31 -6.41
CA TYR A 19 -7.68 -3.56 -6.18
C TYR A 19 -7.11 -4.77 -6.94
N LYS A 20 -6.17 -4.60 -7.88
CA LYS A 20 -5.47 -5.73 -8.53
C LYS A 20 -4.71 -6.63 -7.56
N CYS A 21 -4.29 -6.12 -6.40
CA CYS A 21 -3.61 -6.92 -5.40
C CYS A 21 -4.53 -8.00 -4.81
N VAL A 22 -4.28 -9.27 -5.15
CA VAL A 22 -5.00 -10.46 -4.63
C VAL A 22 -4.38 -11.06 -3.37
N HIS A 23 -3.47 -10.33 -2.72
CA HIS A 23 -2.84 -10.74 -1.46
C HIS A 23 -1.95 -12.01 -1.52
N CYS A 24 -1.43 -12.39 -2.70
CA CYS A 24 -0.68 -13.66 -2.89
C CYS A 24 0.71 -13.74 -2.21
N GLY A 25 1.42 -12.62 -2.06
CA GLY A 25 2.68 -12.56 -1.31
C GLY A 25 3.98 -12.71 -2.09
N PHE A 26 3.93 -12.84 -3.42
CA PHE A 26 5.15 -12.89 -4.25
C PHE A 26 6.06 -11.66 -4.05
N CYS A 27 5.46 -10.49 -3.77
CA CYS A 27 6.20 -9.26 -3.49
C CYS A 27 6.99 -9.25 -2.17
N LEU A 28 6.72 -10.18 -1.24
CA LEU A 28 7.34 -10.17 0.09
C LEU A 28 8.86 -10.31 -0.02
N GLN A 29 9.33 -11.34 -0.73
CA GLN A 29 10.77 -11.64 -0.86
C GLN A 29 11.50 -10.67 -1.80
N ALA A 30 10.77 -9.86 -2.57
CA ALA A 30 11.35 -8.82 -3.43
C ALA A 30 11.49 -7.47 -2.72
N CYS A 31 10.87 -7.27 -1.56
CA CYS A 31 10.84 -5.98 -0.90
C CYS A 31 11.96 -5.85 0.16
N PRO A 32 12.90 -4.90 0.00
CA PRO A 32 14.03 -4.76 0.92
C PRO A 32 13.60 -4.34 2.33
N THR A 33 12.55 -3.54 2.48
CA THR A 33 12.08 -3.08 3.79
C THR A 33 11.33 -4.16 4.57
N TYR A 34 10.60 -5.03 3.87
CA TYR A 34 10.09 -6.27 4.48
C TYR A 34 11.23 -7.18 4.93
N LEU A 35 12.24 -7.41 4.07
CA LEU A 35 13.38 -8.26 4.43
C LEU A 35 14.18 -7.71 5.63
N ALA A 36 14.31 -6.39 5.74
CA ALA A 36 15.02 -5.76 6.85
C ALA A 36 14.23 -5.79 8.18
N THR A 37 12.90 -5.71 8.12
CA THR A 37 12.06 -5.54 9.32
C THR A 37 11.33 -6.81 9.75
N GLY A 38 11.07 -7.73 8.82
CA GLY A 38 10.19 -8.89 9.02
C GLY A 38 8.71 -8.55 9.21
N LEU A 39 8.34 -7.26 9.12
CA LEU A 39 6.99 -6.79 9.37
C LEU A 39 6.21 -6.73 8.05
N GLU A 40 5.09 -7.46 7.97
CA GLU A 40 4.29 -7.48 6.74
C GLU A 40 3.72 -6.11 6.37
N THR A 41 3.45 -5.23 7.35
CA THR A 41 3.06 -3.83 7.12
C THR A 41 4.13 -3.02 6.38
N GLU A 42 5.39 -3.49 6.38
CA GLU A 42 6.50 -2.91 5.62
C GLU A 42 6.73 -3.58 4.26
N SER A 43 5.87 -4.52 3.88
CA SER A 43 5.85 -5.10 2.55
C SER A 43 4.95 -4.30 1.59
N PRO A 44 5.12 -4.45 0.26
CA PRO A 44 4.27 -3.80 -0.73
C PRO A 44 2.80 -4.23 -0.55
N ARG A 45 2.57 -5.53 -0.32
CA ARG A 45 1.23 -6.07 -0.06
C ARG A 45 0.60 -5.51 1.22
N GLY A 46 1.36 -5.42 2.30
CA GLY A 46 0.87 -4.84 3.55
C GLY A 46 0.53 -3.36 3.41
N ARG A 47 1.38 -2.59 2.73
CA ARG A 47 1.09 -1.17 2.43
C ARG A 47 -0.16 -1.01 1.57
N ILE A 48 -0.35 -1.85 0.55
CA ILE A 48 -1.59 -1.89 -0.25
C ILE A 48 -2.80 -2.24 0.62
N ALA A 49 -2.67 -3.17 1.57
CA ALA A 49 -3.76 -3.50 2.49
C ALA A 49 -4.15 -2.29 3.37
N LEU A 50 -3.15 -1.50 3.81
CA LEU A 50 -3.38 -0.23 4.51
C LEU A 50 -4.05 0.81 3.60
N MET A 51 -3.57 0.97 2.36
CA MET A 51 -4.17 1.87 1.36
C MET A 51 -5.64 1.52 1.09
N LYS A 52 -5.96 0.23 0.91
CA LYS A 52 -7.35 -0.24 0.76
C LYS A 52 -8.20 0.07 1.97
N ALA A 53 -7.70 -0.21 3.18
CA ALA A 53 -8.43 0.08 4.40
C ALA A 53 -8.70 1.59 4.58
N VAL A 54 -7.77 2.46 4.18
CA VAL A 54 -7.97 3.91 4.14
C VAL A 54 -9.01 4.30 3.08
N ASN A 55 -8.88 3.80 1.85
CA ASN A 55 -9.80 4.11 0.75
C ASN A 55 -11.25 3.64 1.04
N GLU A 56 -11.39 2.54 1.79
CA GLU A 56 -12.69 2.00 2.22
C GLU A 56 -13.25 2.70 3.48
N GLY A 57 -12.54 3.68 4.06
CA GLY A 57 -12.96 4.37 5.29
C GLY A 57 -12.90 3.50 6.54
N ARG A 58 -12.18 2.37 6.50
CA ARG A 58 -11.96 1.49 7.67
C ARG A 58 -10.79 1.96 8.54
N LEU A 59 -9.89 2.77 7.99
CA LEU A 59 -8.80 3.40 8.70
C LEU A 59 -8.68 4.87 8.30
N GLU A 60 -8.35 5.72 9.26
CA GLU A 60 -7.95 7.10 9.00
C GLU A 60 -6.45 7.16 8.66
N ILE A 61 -6.06 8.14 7.84
CA ILE A 61 -4.64 8.44 7.59
C ILE A 61 -4.04 9.03 8.88
N SER A 62 -3.38 8.17 9.64
CA SER A 62 -2.68 8.54 10.88
C SER A 62 -1.16 8.56 10.67
N ASN A 63 -0.43 9.16 11.62
CA ASN A 63 1.04 9.12 11.62
C ASN A 63 1.61 7.69 11.58
N GLN A 64 0.89 6.72 12.14
CA GLN A 64 1.30 5.32 12.09
C GLN A 64 1.14 4.75 10.68
N VAL A 65 0.02 5.02 10.01
CA VAL A 65 -0.22 4.59 8.61
C VAL A 65 0.80 5.24 7.68
N MET A 66 1.01 6.55 7.79
CA MET A 66 2.00 7.27 6.99
C MET A 66 3.41 6.71 7.18
N ARG A 67 3.81 6.40 8.42
CA ARG A 67 5.12 5.80 8.71
C ARG A 67 5.35 4.49 7.94
N HIS A 68 4.33 3.62 7.86
CA HIS A 68 4.44 2.38 7.10
C HIS A 68 4.64 2.66 5.60
N TRP A 69 3.97 3.68 5.05
CA TRP A 69 4.13 4.07 3.64
C TRP A 69 5.49 4.73 3.36
N ASP A 70 5.96 5.60 4.24
CA ASP A 70 7.23 6.34 4.11
C ASP A 70 8.48 5.44 4.17
N LEU A 71 8.37 4.26 4.76
CA LEU A 71 9.44 3.26 4.74
C LEU A 71 9.62 2.59 3.38
N CYS A 72 8.75 2.84 2.40
CA CYS A 72 8.98 2.39 1.03
C CYS A 72 10.15 3.15 0.39
N VAL A 73 11.21 2.43 -0.01
CA VAL A 73 12.37 3.02 -0.70
C VAL A 73 12.18 3.16 -2.23
N GLN A 74 10.94 3.02 -2.72
CA GLN A 74 10.56 3.17 -4.13
C GLN A 74 11.40 2.38 -5.15
N CYS A 75 11.96 1.22 -4.77
CA CYS A 75 12.79 0.40 -5.65
C CYS A 75 12.04 -0.31 -6.78
N ARG A 76 10.70 -0.42 -6.68
CA ARG A 76 9.79 -1.08 -7.65
C ARG A 76 10.03 -2.56 -7.95
N ALA A 77 10.95 -3.24 -7.25
CA ALA A 77 11.17 -4.69 -7.39
C ALA A 77 9.91 -5.54 -7.14
N CYS A 78 8.92 -5.00 -6.41
CA CYS A 78 7.65 -5.66 -6.18
C CYS A 78 6.77 -5.80 -7.43
N GLU A 79 6.91 -4.90 -8.41
CA GLU A 79 6.14 -4.93 -9.66
C GLU A 79 6.59 -6.09 -10.55
N ASP A 80 7.91 -6.28 -10.69
CA ASP A 80 8.52 -7.33 -11.52
C ASP A 80 8.08 -8.74 -11.11
N VAL A 81 7.84 -8.97 -9.82
CA VAL A 81 7.44 -10.27 -9.28
C VAL A 81 5.92 -10.42 -9.10
N CYS A 82 5.14 -9.38 -9.39
CA CYS A 82 3.69 -9.40 -9.12
C CYS A 82 2.93 -10.15 -10.23
N PRO A 83 2.33 -11.32 -9.97
CA PRO A 83 1.56 -12.04 -10.99
C PRO A 83 0.26 -11.31 -11.36
N SER A 84 -0.23 -10.42 -10.50
CA SER A 84 -1.43 -9.61 -10.75
C SER A 84 -1.13 -8.29 -11.45
N GLY A 85 0.15 -7.97 -11.70
CA GLY A 85 0.56 -6.75 -12.40
C GLY A 85 0.12 -5.46 -11.70
N VAL A 86 0.23 -5.39 -10.37
CA VAL A 86 -0.07 -4.18 -9.60
C VAL A 86 1.00 -3.12 -9.90
N PRO A 87 0.66 -1.94 -10.46
CA PRO A 87 1.63 -0.88 -10.73
C PRO A 87 1.88 -0.06 -9.46
N TYR A 88 2.62 -0.64 -8.51
CA TYR A 88 2.81 -0.10 -7.17
C TYR A 88 3.25 1.38 -7.16
N GLY A 89 4.11 1.80 -8.08
CA GLY A 89 4.59 3.18 -8.18
C GLY A 89 3.55 4.22 -8.59
N ASN A 90 2.36 3.78 -9.03
CA ASN A 90 1.22 4.64 -9.37
C ASN A 90 0.15 4.65 -8.26
N LEU A 91 0.37 3.93 -7.16
CA LEU A 91 -0.52 3.88 -6.00
C LEU A 91 -0.18 4.95 -4.95
#